data_AF-A0A851LTF5-F1
#
_entry.id   AF-A0A851LTF5-F1
#
_cell.length_a   1.000
_cell.length_b   1.000
_cell.length_c   1.000
_cell.angle_alpha   90.00
_cell.angle_beta   90.00
_cell.angle_gamma   90.00
#
_symmetry.space_group_name_H-M   'P 1'
#
loop_
_entity.id
_entity.type
_entity.pdbx_description
1 polymer ?
#
loop_
_entity_poly.entity_id
_entity_poly.type
_entity_poly.pdbx_seq_one_letter_code
_entity_poly.pdbx_strand_id
1 'polypeptide(L)'
;KEYRKDLEEGMKGKGMTVFEDTPDLIRVKNAAQILNEKQYKKDLETEIKGKGMQVGPDTPEIRRAKKASEIASTKEYKKDLENEIKGKGMGVGMDTPDIQRAKKASEIVSQ
;
A
#
# COMPACT_ATOMS: atom_id res chain seq x y z
N LYS A 1 -59.82 -30.49 26.29
CA LYS A 1 -58.63 -30.03 27.04
C LYS A 1 -57.38 -30.77 26.56
N GLU A 2 -57.50 -32.06 26.25
CA GLU A 2 -56.46 -32.90 25.61
C GLU A 2 -55.80 -32.26 24.39
N TYR A 3 -56.57 -31.79 23.40
CA TYR A 3 -55.99 -31.21 22.16
C TYR A 3 -54.99 -30.06 22.37
N ARG A 4 -55.22 -29.20 23.39
CA ARG A 4 -54.30 -28.10 23.70
C ARG A 4 -53.03 -28.61 24.37
N LYS A 5 -53.18 -29.68 25.16
CA LYS A 5 -52.10 -30.34 25.89
C LYS A 5 -51.20 -31.13 24.94
N ASP A 6 -51.80 -31.84 23.98
CA ASP A 6 -51.09 -32.59 22.93
C ASP A 6 -50.29 -31.65 22.01
N LEU A 7 -50.85 -30.47 21.72
CA LEU A 7 -50.21 -29.44 20.91
C LEU A 7 -49.03 -28.80 21.66
N GLU A 8 -49.20 -28.50 22.94
CA GLU A 8 -48.13 -27.98 23.80
C GLU A 8 -47.01 -29.02 23.99
N GLU A 9 -47.33 -30.31 24.21
CA GLU A 9 -46.33 -31.39 24.33
C GLU A 9 -45.58 -31.66 23.02
N GLY A 10 -46.25 -31.59 21.87
CA GLY A 10 -45.62 -31.71 20.56
C GLY A 10 -44.64 -30.57 20.25
N MET A 11 -44.84 -29.40 20.86
CA MET A 11 -43.95 -28.24 20.73
C MET A 11 -42.85 -28.21 21.81
N LYS A 12 -43.06 -28.84 22.98
CA LYS A 12 -42.15 -28.79 24.13
C LYS A 12 -40.86 -29.62 23.98
N GLY A 13 -40.81 -30.52 23.00
CA GLY A 13 -39.66 -31.41 22.75
C GLY A 13 -38.97 -31.23 21.38
N LYS A 14 -39.58 -30.49 20.45
CA LYS A 14 -38.91 -30.11 19.20
C LYS A 14 -38.07 -28.87 19.50
N GLY A 15 -36.82 -29.11 19.90
CA GLY A 15 -35.82 -28.06 20.00
C GLY A 15 -35.92 -27.15 18.78
N MET A 16 -36.19 -25.87 19.01
CA MET A 16 -36.06 -24.78 18.04
C MET A 16 -34.57 -24.57 17.70
N THR A 17 -33.86 -25.63 17.34
CA THR A 17 -32.41 -25.61 17.16
C THR A 17 -31.99 -25.99 15.75
N VAL A 18 -32.92 -26.46 14.91
CA VAL A 18 -32.62 -26.83 13.53
C VAL A 18 -33.86 -26.63 12.65
N PHE A 19 -34.47 -25.43 12.63
CA PHE A 19 -35.46 -25.16 11.59
C PHE A 19 -34.70 -24.88 10.29
N GLU A 20 -34.63 -25.94 9.50
CA GLU A 20 -34.31 -26.04 8.09
C GLU A 20 -34.63 -24.75 7.33
N ASP A 21 -33.79 -24.40 6.35
CA ASP A 21 -33.82 -23.17 5.57
C ASP A 21 -35.22 -22.81 5.01
N THR A 22 -36.07 -22.23 5.85
CA THR A 22 -37.35 -21.70 5.41
C THR A 22 -37.07 -20.57 4.44
N PRO A 23 -37.91 -20.39 3.40
CA PRO A 23 -37.75 -19.29 2.46
C PRO A 23 -37.62 -17.93 3.16
N ASP A 24 -38.31 -17.75 4.28
CA ASP A 24 -38.21 -16.54 5.09
C ASP A 24 -36.86 -16.41 5.80
N LEU A 25 -36.32 -17.48 6.38
CA LEU A 25 -34.98 -17.45 6.97
C LEU A 25 -33.91 -17.15 5.92
N ILE A 26 -34.03 -17.73 4.71
CA ILE A 26 -33.13 -17.43 3.58
C ILE A 26 -33.25 -15.95 3.19
N ARG A 27 -34.48 -15.42 3.08
CA ARG A 27 -34.72 -14.00 2.77
C ARG A 27 -34.10 -13.08 3.82
N VAL A 28 -34.25 -13.39 5.10
CA VAL A 28 -33.65 -12.64 6.22
C VAL A 28 -32.13 -12.68 6.15
N LYS A 29 -31.53 -13.86 5.92
CA LYS A 29 -30.07 -14.02 5.75
C LYS A 29 -29.55 -13.18 4.58
N ASN A 30 -30.22 -13.25 3.42
CA ASN A 30 -29.84 -12.48 2.24
C ASN A 30 -29.97 -10.97 2.46
N ALA A 31 -31.06 -10.51 3.07
CA ALA A 31 -31.25 -9.10 3.40
C ALA A 31 -30.15 -8.59 4.36
N ALA A 32 -29.79 -9.39 5.37
CA ALA A 32 -28.70 -9.05 6.28
C ALA A 32 -27.34 -8.99 5.58
N GLN A 33 -27.09 -9.86 4.60
CA GLN A 33 -25.87 -9.80 3.78
C GLN A 33 -25.82 -8.55 2.90
N ILE A 34 -26.95 -8.16 2.28
CA ILE A 34 -27.05 -6.96 1.45
C ILE A 34 -26.81 -5.68 2.28
N LEU A 35 -27.34 -5.64 3.51
CA LEU A 35 -27.16 -4.51 4.43
C LEU A 35 -25.77 -4.46 5.07
N ASN A 36 -24.96 -5.51 4.92
CA ASN A 36 -23.62 -5.55 5.49
C ASN A 36 -22.68 -4.66 4.67
N GLU A 37 -22.57 -3.40 5.11
CA GLU A 37 -21.76 -2.37 4.44
C GLU A 37 -20.29 -2.78 4.28
N LYS A 38 -19.72 -3.49 5.25
CA LYS A 38 -18.35 -3.99 5.18
C LYS A 38 -18.18 -5.02 4.06
N GLN A 39 -19.16 -5.91 3.89
CA GLN A 39 -19.14 -6.88 2.80
C GLN A 39 -19.37 -6.20 1.45
N TYR A 40 -20.29 -5.22 1.39
CA TYR A 40 -20.55 -4.42 0.18
C TYR A 40 -19.30 -3.67 -0.31
N LYS A 41 -18.51 -3.11 0.62
CA LYS A 41 -17.27 -2.39 0.30
C LYS A 41 -16.06 -3.31 0.14
N LYS A 42 -16.17 -4.59 0.48
CA LYS A 42 -15.03 -5.51 0.50
C LYS A 42 -14.33 -5.57 -0.85
N ASP A 43 -15.07 -5.74 -1.93
CA ASP A 43 -14.49 -5.88 -3.28
C ASP A 43 -13.84 -4.57 -3.76
N LEU A 44 -14.45 -3.43 -3.43
CA LEU A 44 -13.84 -2.11 -3.67
C LEU A 44 -12.53 -1.95 -2.91
N GLU A 45 -12.50 -2.36 -1.64
CA GLU A 45 -11.30 -2.26 -0.80
C GLU A 45 -10.21 -3.25 -1.19
N THR A 46 -10.55 -4.50 -1.53
CA THR A 46 -9.57 -5.53 -1.85
C THR A 46 -9.10 -5.44 -3.29
N GLU A 47 -9.99 -5.18 -4.24
CA GLU A 47 -9.67 -5.27 -5.66
C GLU A 47 -9.30 -3.94 -6.30
N ILE A 48 -9.96 -2.86 -5.91
CA ILE A 48 -9.78 -1.55 -6.56
C ILE A 48 -8.80 -0.70 -5.77
N LYS A 49 -8.96 -0.61 -4.45
CA LYS A 49 -8.04 0.13 -3.58
C LYS A 49 -6.82 -0.71 -3.18
N GLY A 50 -7.04 -1.98 -2.83
CA GLY A 50 -6.04 -2.85 -2.22
C GLY A 50 -5.00 -3.41 -3.19
N LYS A 51 -5.37 -3.61 -4.46
CA LYS A 51 -4.41 -4.05 -5.49
C LYS A 51 -3.44 -2.95 -5.91
N GLY A 52 -3.62 -1.71 -5.45
CA GLY A 52 -2.91 -0.55 -5.95
C GLY A 52 -3.14 -0.36 -7.46
N MET A 53 -2.54 0.66 -8.05
CA MET A 53 -2.45 0.74 -9.51
C MET A 53 -1.59 -0.45 -9.95
N GLN A 54 -2.23 -1.57 -10.34
CA GLN A 54 -1.52 -2.66 -10.98
C GLN A 54 -0.93 -2.06 -12.26
N VAL A 55 0.37 -1.77 -12.19
CA VAL A 55 1.14 -1.35 -13.35
C VAL A 55 0.88 -2.44 -14.36
N GLY A 56 0.19 -2.09 -15.45
CA GLY A 56 -0.17 -3.05 -16.48
C GLY A 56 1.06 -3.80 -17.02
N PRO A 57 0.87 -4.73 -17.98
CA PRO A 57 2.01 -5.39 -18.62
C PRO A 57 3.07 -4.34 -19.00
N ASP A 58 4.34 -4.65 -18.74
CA ASP A 58 5.47 -3.72 -18.84
C ASP A 58 5.62 -3.19 -20.28
N THR A 59 4.85 -2.15 -20.59
CA THR A 59 4.79 -1.58 -21.93
C THR A 59 6.05 -0.74 -22.17
N PRO A 60 6.51 -0.64 -23.42
CA PRO A 60 7.60 0.27 -23.76
C PRO A 60 7.33 1.71 -23.29
N GLU A 61 6.07 2.13 -23.28
CA GLU A 61 5.67 3.46 -22.80
C GLU A 61 5.88 3.62 -21.29
N ILE A 62 5.49 2.64 -20.49
CA ILE A 62 5.72 2.65 -19.03
C ILE A 62 7.23 2.70 -18.74
N ARG A 63 8.04 1.94 -19.48
CA ARG A 63 9.51 1.98 -19.35
C ARG A 63 10.07 3.35 -19.70
N ARG A 64 9.60 3.96 -20.78
CA ARG A 64 10.01 5.32 -21.18
C ARG A 64 9.66 6.34 -20.10
N ALA A 65 8.43 6.31 -19.61
CA ALA A 65 7.97 7.23 -18.57
C ALA A 65 8.77 7.08 -17.26
N LYS A 66 9.07 5.84 -16.83
CA LYS A 66 9.92 5.58 -15.66
C LYS A 66 11.31 6.19 -15.83
N LYS A 67 11.98 5.92 -16.95
CA LYS A 67 13.31 6.49 -17.24
C LYS A 67 13.29 8.01 -17.31
N ALA A 68 12.28 8.60 -17.93
CA ALA A 68 12.14 10.06 -17.98
C ALA A 68 11.98 10.67 -16.59
N SER A 69 11.19 10.03 -15.71
CA SER A 69 11.03 10.43 -14.32
C SER A 69 12.33 10.32 -13.52
N GLU A 70 13.09 9.24 -13.71
CA GLU A 70 14.41 9.06 -13.10
C GLU A 70 15.39 10.18 -13.51
N ILE A 71 15.44 10.51 -14.81
CA ILE A 71 16.29 11.58 -15.34
C ILE A 71 15.85 12.96 -14.80
N ALA A 72 14.54 13.20 -14.70
CA ALA A 72 14.01 14.47 -14.19
C ALA A 72 14.13 14.60 -12.66
N SER A 73 14.42 13.51 -11.94
CA SER A 73 14.50 13.49 -10.49
C SER A 73 15.74 14.24 -10.00
N THR A 74 15.51 15.42 -9.43
CA THR A 74 16.55 16.24 -8.80
C THR A 74 17.24 15.50 -7.64
N LYS A 75 16.52 14.60 -6.96
CA LYS A 75 17.05 13.76 -5.90
C LYS A 75 18.08 12.78 -6.45
N GLU A 76 17.77 12.07 -7.53
CA GLU A 76 18.73 11.13 -8.13
C GLU A 76 19.92 11.90 -8.75
N TYR A 77 19.67 13.07 -9.36
CA TYR A 77 20.74 13.94 -9.87
C TYR A 77 21.78 14.34 -8.81
N LYS A 78 21.33 14.64 -7.57
CA LYS A 78 22.23 15.07 -6.49
C LYS A 78 22.78 13.92 -5.65
N LYS A 79 22.23 12.72 -5.79
CA LYS A 79 22.52 11.57 -4.93
C LYS A 79 23.99 11.22 -4.88
N ASP A 80 24.67 11.18 -6.03
CA ASP A 80 26.07 10.78 -6.09
C ASP A 80 26.97 11.81 -5.40
N LEU A 81 26.73 13.10 -5.66
CA LEU A 81 27.42 14.20 -5.01
C LEU A 81 27.16 14.19 -3.49
N GLU A 82 25.90 14.01 -3.08
CA GLU A 82 25.55 13.93 -1.66
C GLU A 82 26.21 12.72 -0.99
N ASN A 83 26.25 11.56 -1.64
CA ASN A 83 26.93 10.36 -1.12
C ASN A 83 28.44 10.57 -1.00
N GLU A 84 29.05 11.27 -1.95
CA GLU A 84 30.49 11.54 -1.94
C GLU A 84 30.88 12.56 -0.86
N ILE A 85 30.04 13.57 -0.63
CA ILE A 85 30.28 14.62 0.38
C ILE A 85 29.89 14.15 1.79
N LYS A 86 28.88 13.27 1.91
CA LYS A 86 28.36 12.82 3.20
C LYS A 86 29.45 12.10 3.99
N GLY A 87 29.88 12.74 5.08
CA GLY A 87 30.92 12.23 5.97
C GLY A 87 32.36 12.62 5.59
N LYS A 88 32.61 13.18 4.39
CA LYS A 88 33.95 13.63 3.97
C LYS A 88 34.25 15.10 4.26
N GLY A 89 33.29 15.87 4.77
CA GLY A 89 33.41 17.34 4.85
C GLY A 89 33.54 17.95 3.44
N MET A 90 33.72 19.27 3.32
CA MET A 90 33.91 19.96 2.03
C MET A 90 35.28 19.60 1.36
N GLY A 91 35.62 18.33 1.24
CA GLY A 91 36.84 17.83 0.58
C GLY A 91 36.79 17.92 -0.95
N VAL A 92 35.59 18.06 -1.53
CA VAL A 92 35.39 18.16 -3.00
C VAL A 92 36.05 19.42 -3.59
N GLY A 93 36.40 20.41 -2.75
CA GLY A 93 37.09 21.62 -3.18
C GLY A 93 38.61 21.50 -3.27
N MET A 94 39.24 20.48 -2.68
CA MET A 94 40.71 20.48 -2.50
C MET A 94 41.51 20.36 -3.80
N ASP A 95 40.89 19.81 -4.85
CA ASP A 95 41.50 19.62 -6.17
C ASP A 95 41.11 20.72 -7.17
N THR A 96 40.44 21.78 -6.72
CA THR A 96 40.17 22.94 -7.58
C THR A 96 41.49 23.63 -7.97
N PRO A 97 41.64 24.10 -9.22
CA PRO A 97 42.86 24.78 -9.67
C PRO A 97 43.26 25.97 -8.80
N ASP A 98 42.28 26.68 -8.23
CA ASP A 98 42.50 27.79 -7.30
C ASP A 98 43.14 27.34 -5.99
N ILE A 99 42.64 26.27 -5.38
CA ILE A 99 43.20 25.72 -4.14
C ILE A 99 44.60 25.13 -4.40
N GLN A 100 44.82 24.50 -5.56
CA GLN A 100 46.16 24.03 -5.95
C GLN A 100 47.15 25.18 -6.12
N ARG A 101 46.74 26.29 -6.76
CA ARG A 101 47.58 27.50 -6.87
C ARG A 101 47.92 28.08 -5.50
N ALA A 102 46.94 28.21 -4.61
CA ALA A 102 47.16 28.73 -3.26
C ALA A 102 48.12 27.86 -2.45
N LYS A 103 47.99 26.53 -2.52
CA LYS A 103 48.92 25.59 -1.87
C LYS A 103 50.36 25.76 -2.38
N LYS A 104 50.55 25.75 -3.71
CA LYS A 104 51.88 25.96 -4.31
C LYS A 104 52.48 27.29 -3.91
N ALA A 105 51.68 28.36 -3.88
CA ALA A 105 52.14 29.67 -3.43
C ALA A 105 52.57 29.64 -1.96
N SER A 106 51.81 28.98 -1.08
CA SER A 106 52.17 28.83 0.33
C SER A 106 53.44 27.99 0.55
N GLU A 107 53.66 26.95 -0.26
CA GLU A 107 54.87 26.13 -0.25
C GLU A 107 56.09 26.95 -0.66
N ILE A 108 55.97 27.78 -1.70
CA ILE A 108 57.03 28.70 -2.13
C ILE A 108 57.36 29.73 -1.05
N VAL A 109 56.34 30.27 -0.39
CA VAL A 109 56.53 31.26 0.70
C VAL A 109 57.15 30.62 1.95
N SER A 110 56.97 29.31 2.14
CA SER A 110 57.49 28.57 3.29
C SER A 110 58.93 28.05 3.11
N GLN A 111 59.50 28.15 1.91
CA GLN A 111 60.89 27.81 1.59
C GLN A 111 61.83 28.99 1.83
#